data_AF-A0A534PNG5-F1
#
_entry.id   AF-A0A534PNG5-F1
#
_cell.length_a   1.000
_cell.length_b   1.000
_cell.length_c   1.000
_cell.angle_alpha   90.00
_cell.angle_beta   90.00
_cell.angle_gamma   90.00
#
_symmetry.space_group_name_H-M   'P 1'
#
loop_
_entity.id
_entity.type
_entity.pdbx_description
1 polymer ?
#
loop_
_entity_poly.entity_id
_entity_poly.type
_entity_poly.pdbx_seq_one_letter_code
_entity_poly.pdbx_strand_id
1 'polypeptide(L)'
;MSDVKPASLDLRDARSASRRARAMEVPLTVFSGRRRAALHIFGGPREGIAAMDPAFFSAFAALAGSAIGGVTSLGASWLSQRGQFRAQEYTRDLSRREDLYKNFIEEASRLYADAFETSNARVSNLVNLYALVSRMRVRSSPYIVQSADQVVRVILETYRAPNKTFQDVVQVLDDEAMNPLRDFSNACREEMRQRSP
;
A
#
# COMPACT_ATOMS: atom_id res chain seq x y z
N MET A 1 55.21 19.99 8.51
CA MET A 1 55.20 18.62 9.05
C MET A 1 53.81 18.05 8.75
N SER A 2 53.77 17.08 7.84
CA SER A 2 52.67 16.21 7.34
C SER A 2 51.23 16.53 7.76
N ASP A 3 50.27 16.84 6.88
CA ASP A 3 49.83 16.13 5.66
C ASP A 3 49.38 14.68 5.93
N VAL A 4 48.08 14.49 6.22
CA VAL A 4 47.35 13.24 5.97
C VAL A 4 45.89 13.57 5.63
N LYS A 5 45.61 13.55 4.33
CA LYS A 5 44.28 13.43 3.71
C LYS A 5 43.89 11.96 3.65
N PRO A 6 42.72 11.52 4.17
CA PRO A 6 42.23 10.19 3.85
C PRO A 6 41.28 10.23 2.63
N ALA A 7 41.81 9.64 1.55
CA ALA A 7 41.16 8.79 0.55
C ALA A 7 39.70 9.09 0.16
N SER A 8 39.57 9.72 -1.01
CA SER A 8 38.42 9.58 -1.89
C SER A 8 38.21 8.10 -2.25
N LEU A 9 37.10 7.51 -1.79
CA LEU A 9 36.65 6.19 -2.23
C LEU A 9 36.29 6.25 -3.72
N ASP A 10 37.01 5.43 -4.48
CA ASP A 10 36.99 5.35 -5.92
C ASP A 10 35.64 4.79 -6.41
N LEU A 11 34.81 5.68 -6.97
CA LEU A 11 33.48 5.36 -7.51
C LEU A 11 33.58 4.67 -8.89
N ARG A 12 34.63 3.88 -9.14
CA ARG A 12 34.91 3.20 -10.41
C ARG A 12 34.86 1.67 -10.34
N ASP A 13 34.79 1.07 -9.15
CA ASP A 13 34.77 -0.40 -9.00
C ASP A 13 33.38 -1.06 -8.88
N ALA A 14 32.29 -0.28 -8.83
CA ALA A 14 30.93 -0.83 -8.73
C ALA A 14 30.22 -1.03 -10.09
N ARG A 15 30.89 -0.79 -11.22
CA ARG A 15 30.31 -0.91 -12.58
C ARG A 15 30.75 -2.15 -13.38
N SER A 16 31.42 -3.10 -12.74
CA SER A 16 31.91 -4.34 -13.37
C SER A 16 31.02 -5.57 -13.11
N ALA A 17 29.99 -5.48 -12.25
CA ALA A 17 29.16 -6.62 -11.85
C ALA A 17 27.73 -6.64 -12.43
N SER A 18 27.44 -5.87 -13.49
CA SER A 18 26.11 -5.87 -14.16
C SER A 18 26.22 -6.07 -15.67
N ARG A 19 27.06 -7.01 -16.09
CA ARG A 19 27.07 -7.57 -17.46
C ARG A 19 26.71 -9.05 -17.40
N ARG A 20 25.45 -9.38 -17.16
CA ARG A 20 24.85 -10.71 -17.47
C ARG A 20 23.33 -10.71 -17.28
N ALA A 21 22.64 -9.80 -17.96
CA ALA A 21 21.23 -9.97 -18.31
C ALA A 21 21.18 -10.08 -19.84
N ARG A 22 21.34 -11.31 -20.35
CA ARG A 22 21.11 -11.62 -21.76
C ARG A 22 19.63 -11.43 -22.04
N ALA A 23 19.31 -10.43 -22.85
CA ALA A 23 18.07 -10.33 -23.57
C ALA A 23 17.85 -11.63 -24.34
N MET A 24 16.76 -12.34 -24.02
CA MET A 24 16.27 -13.44 -24.84
C MET A 24 15.38 -12.81 -25.91
N GLU A 25 16.02 -12.27 -26.96
CA GLU A 25 15.33 -11.93 -28.19
C GLU A 25 14.89 -13.24 -28.86
N VAL A 26 13.58 -13.45 -28.94
CA VAL A 26 12.98 -14.50 -29.76
C VAL A 26 13.01 -14.01 -31.20
N PRO A 27 13.77 -14.62 -32.11
CA PRO A 27 13.77 -14.19 -33.49
C PRO A 27 12.53 -14.75 -34.18
N LEU A 28 11.60 -13.86 -34.54
CA LEU A 28 10.57 -14.11 -35.55
C LEU A 28 11.26 -14.24 -36.91
N THR A 29 11.63 -15.46 -37.30
CA THR A 29 12.00 -15.75 -38.68
C THR A 29 10.75 -16.01 -39.50
N VAL A 30 10.23 -14.92 -40.07
CA VAL A 30 9.44 -14.97 -41.30
C VAL A 30 10.36 -15.47 -42.41
N PHE A 31 10.17 -16.70 -42.87
CA PHE A 31 10.77 -17.18 -44.11
C PHE A 31 9.66 -17.53 -45.11
N SER A 32 9.43 -16.59 -46.02
CA SER A 32 8.70 -16.77 -47.25
C SER A 32 9.42 -17.79 -48.15
N GLY A 33 8.70 -18.76 -48.69
CA GLY A 33 9.30 -19.75 -49.60
C GLY A 33 8.29 -20.50 -50.46
N ARG A 34 7.87 -19.84 -51.55
CA ARG A 34 7.43 -20.40 -52.86
C ARG A 34 6.56 -21.67 -52.91
N ARG A 35 5.34 -21.46 -53.43
CA ARG A 35 4.64 -22.45 -54.28
C ARG A 35 5.37 -22.59 -55.63
N ARG A 36 5.64 -23.83 -56.05
CA ARG A 36 5.67 -24.40 -57.44
C ARG A 36 6.07 -25.88 -57.31
N ALA A 37 5.14 -26.83 -57.46
CA ALA A 37 4.73 -27.47 -58.70
C ALA A 37 5.73 -28.56 -59.19
N ALA A 38 5.31 -29.84 -59.14
CA ALA A 38 5.33 -30.79 -60.27
C ALA A 38 5.03 -32.24 -59.80
N LEU A 39 4.15 -32.90 -60.56
CA LEU A 39 3.75 -34.31 -60.46
C LEU A 39 4.91 -35.28 -60.82
N HIS A 40 4.91 -36.47 -60.22
CA HIS A 40 4.66 -37.79 -60.85
C HIS A 40 5.41 -38.95 -60.17
N ILE A 41 4.61 -39.93 -59.71
CA ILE A 41 4.78 -41.39 -59.79
C ILE A 41 6.08 -42.01 -59.23
N PHE A 42 5.93 -42.78 -58.13
CA PHE A 42 6.28 -44.20 -58.11
C PHE A 42 5.56 -44.90 -56.95
N GLY A 43 4.86 -45.99 -57.27
CA GLY A 43 4.13 -46.80 -56.30
C GLY A 43 5.06 -47.72 -55.50
N GLY A 44 4.70 -47.93 -54.24
CA GLY A 44 5.22 -48.98 -53.37
C GLY A 44 4.14 -49.31 -52.32
N PRO A 45 3.83 -50.60 -52.07
CA PRO A 45 2.73 -50.97 -51.20
C PRO A 45 3.05 -50.66 -49.74
N ARG A 46 1.98 -50.32 -49.01
CA ARG A 46 1.99 -49.95 -47.59
C ARG A 46 2.48 -51.14 -46.77
N GLU A 47 3.66 -51.02 -46.15
CA GLU A 47 4.00 -51.82 -44.97
C GLU A 47 3.28 -51.22 -43.77
N GLY A 48 2.41 -52.05 -43.17
CA GLY A 48 1.60 -51.69 -42.02
C GLY A 48 2.44 -51.56 -40.76
N ILE A 49 2.81 -50.34 -40.43
CA ILE A 49 2.79 -49.91 -39.03
C ILE A 49 1.39 -49.34 -38.85
N ALA A 50 0.60 -49.89 -37.91
CA ALA A 50 -0.68 -49.32 -37.55
C ALA A 50 -0.45 -47.85 -37.18
N ALA A 51 -0.70 -46.95 -38.15
CA ALA A 51 -0.53 -45.53 -37.99
C ALA A 51 -1.64 -45.09 -37.05
N MET A 52 -1.32 -45.04 -35.76
CA MET A 52 -2.14 -44.32 -34.80
C MET A 52 -2.30 -42.90 -35.36
N ASP A 53 -3.54 -42.48 -35.57
CA ASP A 53 -3.86 -41.31 -36.39
C ASP A 53 -3.18 -40.06 -35.82
N PRO A 54 -2.30 -39.37 -36.57
CA PRO A 54 -1.68 -38.12 -36.12
C PRO A 54 -2.72 -37.05 -35.74
N ALA A 55 -3.95 -37.13 -36.26
CA ALA A 55 -5.06 -36.28 -35.82
C ALA A 55 -5.48 -36.54 -34.37
N PHE A 56 -5.43 -37.80 -33.91
CA PHE A 56 -5.75 -38.17 -32.53
C PHE A 56 -4.71 -37.64 -31.54
N PHE A 57 -3.41 -37.77 -31.85
CA PHE A 57 -2.34 -37.19 -31.04
C PHE A 57 -2.41 -35.66 -30.98
N SER A 58 -2.72 -35.01 -32.11
CA SER A 58 -2.87 -33.56 -32.18
C SER A 58 -4.08 -33.07 -31.37
N ALA A 59 -5.23 -33.73 -31.50
CA ALA A 59 -6.43 -33.41 -30.72
C ALA A 59 -6.20 -33.64 -29.21
N PHE A 60 -5.55 -34.73 -28.82
CA PHE A 60 -5.21 -35.01 -27.44
C PHE A 60 -4.21 -33.99 -26.86
N ALA A 61 -3.18 -33.62 -27.62
CA ALA A 61 -2.23 -32.59 -27.22
C ALA A 61 -2.91 -31.21 -27.06
N ALA A 62 -3.84 -30.86 -27.95
CA ALA A 62 -4.64 -29.64 -27.84
C ALA A 62 -5.54 -29.65 -26.60
N LEU A 63 -6.20 -30.78 -26.33
CA LEU A 63 -7.03 -30.95 -25.14
C LEU A 63 -6.19 -30.90 -23.85
N ALA A 64 -5.05 -31.58 -23.81
CA ALA A 64 -4.14 -31.57 -22.67
C ALA A 64 -3.58 -30.16 -22.40
N GLY A 65 -3.18 -29.44 -23.45
CA GLY A 65 -2.77 -28.03 -23.36
C GLY A 65 -3.88 -27.13 -22.82
N SER A 66 -5.12 -27.34 -23.26
CA SER A 66 -6.27 -26.58 -22.76
C SER A 66 -6.62 -26.90 -21.30
N ALA A 67 -6.48 -28.16 -20.86
CA ALA A 67 -6.77 -28.57 -19.49
C ALA A 67 -5.72 -28.01 -18.52
N ILE A 68 -4.43 -28.12 -18.86
CA ILE A 68 -3.35 -27.54 -18.06
C ILE A 68 -3.45 -26.01 -18.06
N GLY A 69 -3.75 -25.40 -19.20
CA GLY A 69 -4.00 -23.96 -19.32
C GLY A 69 -5.16 -23.50 -18.45
N GLY A 70 -6.29 -24.23 -18.48
CA GLY A 70 -7.48 -23.95 -17.68
C GLY A 70 -7.22 -24.07 -16.18
N VAL A 71 -6.57 -25.15 -15.72
CA VAL A 71 -6.19 -25.33 -14.31
C VAL A 71 -5.22 -24.25 -13.85
N THR A 72 -4.25 -23.89 -14.69
CA THR A 72 -3.31 -22.80 -14.41
C THR A 72 -4.04 -21.46 -14.31
N SER A 73 -4.98 -21.17 -15.22
CA SER A 73 -5.79 -19.95 -15.19
C SER A 73 -6.67 -19.87 -13.94
N LEU A 74 -7.29 -20.98 -13.52
CA LEU A 74 -8.07 -21.02 -12.28
C LEU A 74 -7.17 -20.81 -11.04
N GLY A 75 -6.01 -21.45 -10.99
CA GLY A 75 -5.03 -21.26 -9.91
C GLY A 75 -4.49 -19.83 -9.85
N ALA A 76 -4.13 -19.25 -10.99
CA ALA A 76 -3.69 -17.86 -11.10
C ALA A 76 -4.80 -16.88 -10.70
N SER A 77 -6.04 -17.13 -11.13
CA SER A 77 -7.19 -16.31 -10.79
C SER A 77 -7.49 -16.38 -9.29
N TRP A 78 -7.47 -17.55 -8.67
CA TRP A 78 -7.66 -17.70 -7.22
C TRP A 78 -6.55 -17.00 -6.41
N LEU A 79 -5.29 -17.18 -6.81
CA LEU A 79 -4.16 -16.51 -6.15
C LEU A 79 -4.24 -14.98 -6.29
N SER A 80 -4.56 -14.50 -7.49
CA SER A 80 -4.77 -13.08 -7.77
C SER A 80 -5.93 -12.52 -6.95
N GLN A 81 -7.08 -13.19 -6.96
CA GLN A 81 -8.28 -12.80 -6.25
C GLN A 81 -8.07 -12.80 -4.72
N ARG A 82 -7.34 -13.79 -4.19
CA ARG A 82 -6.97 -13.83 -2.77
C ARG A 82 -6.01 -12.71 -2.37
N GLY A 83 -5.07 -12.34 -3.23
CA GLY A 83 -4.22 -11.15 -3.03
C GLY A 83 -5.03 -9.85 -3.03
N GLN A 84 -5.93 -9.69 -4.01
CA GLN A 84 -6.81 -8.53 -4.15
C GLN A 84 -7.76 -8.39 -2.95
N PHE A 85 -8.36 -9.47 -2.48
CA PHE A 85 -9.24 -9.43 -1.29
C PHE A 85 -8.50 -8.98 -0.04
N ARG A 86 -7.29 -9.52 0.23
CA ARG A 86 -6.49 -9.12 1.40
C ARG A 86 -6.03 -7.67 1.30
N ALA A 87 -5.62 -7.21 0.12
CA ALA A 87 -5.27 -5.81 -0.12
C ALA A 87 -6.48 -4.90 0.09
N GLN A 88 -7.68 -5.32 -0.35
CA GLN A 88 -8.89 -4.53 -0.23
C GLN A 88 -9.44 -4.47 1.20
N GLU A 89 -9.36 -5.56 1.96
CA GLU A 89 -9.66 -5.56 3.40
C GLU A 89 -8.69 -4.65 4.17
N TYR A 90 -7.39 -4.73 3.84
CA TYR A 90 -6.36 -3.88 4.42
C TYR A 90 -6.63 -2.38 4.16
N THR A 91 -6.90 -2.00 2.91
CA THR A 91 -7.22 -0.60 2.56
C THR A 91 -8.47 -0.10 3.27
N ARG A 92 -9.49 -0.95 3.45
CA ARG A 92 -10.72 -0.60 4.18
C ARG A 92 -10.46 -0.35 5.66
N ASP A 93 -9.64 -1.17 6.30
CA ASP A 93 -9.31 -0.99 7.72
C ASP A 93 -8.44 0.24 7.94
N LEU A 94 -7.54 0.56 7.00
CA LEU A 94 -6.73 1.77 7.03
C LEU A 94 -7.60 3.03 6.85
N SER A 95 -8.47 3.04 5.83
CA SER A 95 -9.42 4.14 5.59
C SER A 95 -10.33 4.41 6.80
N ARG A 96 -10.83 3.37 7.47
CA ARG A 96 -11.66 3.54 8.68
C ARG A 96 -10.91 4.21 9.83
N ARG A 97 -9.62 3.93 10.00
CA ARG A 97 -8.77 4.58 11.01
C ARG A 97 -8.41 6.00 10.60
N GLU A 98 -8.09 6.22 9.34
CA GLU A 98 -7.85 7.57 8.80
C GLU A 98 -9.06 8.48 9.03
N ASP A 99 -10.27 8.00 8.70
CA ASP A 99 -11.52 8.74 8.95
C ASP A 99 -11.71 9.02 10.44
N LEU A 100 -11.42 8.05 11.31
CA LEU A 100 -11.54 8.24 12.76
C LEU A 100 -10.57 9.32 13.27
N TYR A 101 -9.32 9.31 12.81
CA TYR A 101 -8.30 10.28 13.21
C TYR A 101 -8.59 11.66 12.67
N LYS A 102 -9.01 11.75 11.40
CA LYS A 102 -9.47 13.00 10.78
C LYS A 102 -10.61 13.62 11.56
N ASN A 103 -11.68 12.86 11.83
CA ASN A 103 -12.85 13.36 12.57
C ASN A 103 -12.49 13.86 13.97
N PHE A 104 -11.55 13.19 14.64
CA PHE A 104 -11.05 13.65 15.94
C PHE A 104 -10.25 14.96 15.84
N ILE A 105 -9.35 15.07 14.87
CA ILE A 105 -8.57 16.30 14.65
C ILE A 105 -9.50 17.46 14.34
N GLU A 106 -10.48 17.29 13.46
CA GLU A 106 -11.45 18.33 13.11
C GLU A 106 -12.24 18.80 14.34
N GLU A 107 -12.79 17.85 15.11
CA GLU A 107 -13.60 18.18 16.28
C GLU A 107 -12.76 18.79 17.42
N ALA A 108 -11.58 18.24 17.69
CA ALA A 108 -10.67 18.75 18.70
C ALA A 108 -10.17 20.16 18.35
N SER A 109 -9.84 20.42 17.09
CA SER A 109 -9.41 21.75 16.63
C SER A 109 -10.53 22.77 16.80
N ARG A 110 -11.77 22.40 16.44
CA ARG A 110 -12.95 23.25 16.62
C ARG A 110 -13.18 23.61 18.09
N LEU A 111 -13.11 22.61 18.99
CA LEU A 111 -13.29 22.82 20.43
C LEU A 111 -12.14 23.59 21.06
N TYR A 112 -10.91 23.39 20.57
CA TYR A 112 -9.76 24.13 21.03
C TYR A 112 -9.86 25.61 20.66
N ALA A 113 -10.29 25.93 19.44
CA ALA A 113 -10.58 27.30 19.01
C ALA A 113 -11.72 27.92 19.82
N ASP A 114 -12.83 27.20 19.98
CA ASP A 114 -13.99 27.64 20.77
C ASP A 114 -13.61 27.95 22.23
N ALA A 115 -12.69 27.17 22.83
CA ALA A 115 -12.21 27.37 24.18
C ALA A 115 -11.40 28.66 24.38
N PHE A 116 -10.83 29.24 23.33
CA PHE A 116 -10.17 30.56 23.43
C PHE A 116 -11.17 31.71 23.44
N GLU A 117 -12.28 31.57 22.72
CA GLU A 117 -13.31 32.61 22.61
C GLU A 117 -14.31 32.54 23.77
N THR A 118 -14.55 31.34 24.31
CA THR A 118 -15.63 31.06 25.25
C THR A 118 -15.14 30.24 26.44
N SER A 119 -15.37 30.73 27.66
CA SER A 119 -15.12 30.02 28.92
C SER A 119 -16.27 29.10 29.37
N ASN A 120 -17.31 28.94 28.55
CA ASN A 120 -18.48 28.12 28.85
C ASN A 120 -18.50 26.82 28.02
N ALA A 121 -17.73 25.83 28.45
CA ALA A 121 -17.78 24.49 27.89
C ALA A 121 -19.15 23.86 28.15
N ARG A 122 -19.95 23.67 27.10
CA ARG A 122 -21.17 22.86 27.21
C ARG A 122 -20.80 21.39 27.13
N VAL A 123 -21.30 20.58 28.06
CA VAL A 123 -21.08 19.12 28.06
C VAL A 123 -21.47 18.49 26.71
N SER A 124 -22.52 19.01 26.05
CA SER A 124 -22.94 18.60 24.72
C SER A 124 -21.84 18.70 23.66
N ASN A 125 -20.95 19.68 23.78
CA ASN A 125 -19.86 19.91 22.83
C ASN A 125 -18.77 18.85 22.96
N LEU A 126 -18.65 18.20 24.12
CA LEU A 126 -17.62 17.20 24.42
C LEU A 126 -18.07 15.75 24.16
N VAL A 127 -19.38 15.51 24.01
CA VAL A 127 -19.94 14.17 23.78
C VAL A 127 -19.35 13.54 22.52
N ASN A 128 -19.26 14.30 21.43
CA ASN A 128 -18.70 13.80 20.18
C ASN A 128 -17.20 13.48 20.32
N LEU A 129 -16.45 14.34 21.01
CA LEU A 129 -15.03 14.11 21.30
C LEU A 129 -14.82 12.83 22.12
N TYR A 130 -15.63 12.62 23.17
CA TYR A 130 -15.61 11.39 23.97
C TYR A 130 -15.97 10.14 23.15
N ALA A 131 -16.96 10.25 22.26
CA ALA A 131 -17.36 9.16 21.38
C ALA A 131 -16.22 8.76 20.42
N LEU A 132 -15.50 9.74 19.86
CA LEU A 132 -14.35 9.51 18.99
C LEU A 132 -13.22 8.80 19.74
N VAL A 133 -12.86 9.25 20.95
CA VAL A 133 -11.86 8.55 21.78
C VAL A 133 -12.31 7.13 22.12
N SER A 134 -13.60 6.94 22.43
CA SER A 134 -14.13 5.60 22.72
C SER A 134 -14.07 4.67 21.51
N ARG A 135 -14.27 5.18 20.29
CA ARG A 135 -14.05 4.42 19.05
C ARG A 135 -12.57 4.08 18.85
N MET A 136 -11.65 4.99 19.20
CA MET A 136 -10.20 4.72 19.16
C MET A 136 -9.83 3.60 20.13
N ARG A 137 -10.41 3.53 21.33
CA ARG A 137 -10.16 2.43 22.29
C ARG A 137 -10.45 1.04 21.70
N VAL A 138 -11.38 0.94 20.76
CA VAL A 138 -11.75 -0.31 20.09
C VAL A 138 -10.83 -0.63 18.91
N ARG A 139 -10.24 0.38 18.26
CA ARG A 139 -9.62 0.24 16.93
C ARG A 139 -8.14 0.61 16.88
N SER A 140 -7.65 1.42 17.80
CA SER A 140 -6.32 2.02 17.77
C SER A 140 -5.42 1.43 18.84
N SER A 141 -4.12 1.70 18.76
CA SER A 141 -3.17 1.35 19.79
C SER A 141 -3.42 2.11 21.10
N PRO A 142 -3.00 1.57 22.25
CA PRO A 142 -3.07 2.27 23.53
C PRO A 142 -2.39 3.66 23.51
N TYR A 143 -1.31 3.79 22.73
CA TYR A 143 -0.58 5.05 22.58
C TYR A 143 -1.42 6.14 21.90
N ILE A 144 -2.16 5.81 20.84
CA ILE A 144 -3.11 6.75 20.19
C ILE A 144 -4.18 7.21 21.18
N VAL A 145 -4.75 6.28 21.95
CA VAL A 145 -5.76 6.60 22.96
C VAL A 145 -5.20 7.54 24.02
N GLN A 146 -4.00 7.26 24.53
CA GLN A 146 -3.34 8.11 25.52
C GLN A 146 -3.10 9.53 24.99
N SER A 147 -2.61 9.65 23.74
CA SER A 147 -2.39 10.94 23.11
C SER A 147 -3.71 11.71 22.89
N ALA A 148 -4.78 11.02 22.48
CA ALA A 148 -6.10 11.62 22.36
C ALA A 148 -6.66 12.10 23.71
N ASP A 149 -6.49 11.31 24.77
CA ASP A 149 -6.88 11.71 26.14
C ASP A 149 -6.09 12.95 26.60
N GLN A 150 -4.83 13.13 26.17
CA GLN A 150 -4.05 14.33 26.46
C GLN A 150 -4.61 15.57 25.73
N VAL A 151 -4.96 15.44 24.45
CA VAL A 151 -5.64 16.52 23.70
C VAL A 151 -6.92 16.96 24.41
N VAL A 152 -7.75 16.00 24.85
CA VAL A 152 -9.00 16.29 25.57
C VAL A 152 -8.73 17.05 26.87
N ARG A 153 -7.70 16.66 27.65
CA ARG A 153 -7.33 17.37 28.89
C ARG A 153 -6.95 18.80 28.62
N VAL A 154 -6.10 19.05 27.62
CA VAL A 154 -5.67 20.41 27.27
C VAL A 154 -6.88 21.27 26.87
N ILE A 155 -7.78 20.76 26.02
CA ILE A 155 -9.00 21.49 25.65
C ILE A 155 -9.83 21.86 26.89
N LEU A 156 -10.04 20.91 27.82
CA LEU A 156 -10.77 21.15 29.07
C LEU A 156 -10.07 22.18 29.98
N GLU A 157 -8.74 22.15 30.04
CA GLU A 157 -7.94 23.13 30.77
C GLU A 157 -8.04 24.52 30.14
N THR A 158 -8.07 24.62 28.81
CA THR A 158 -8.26 25.88 28.09
C THR A 158 -9.63 26.50 28.41
N TYR A 159 -10.71 25.71 28.42
CA TYR A 159 -12.03 26.19 28.82
C TYR A 159 -12.09 26.69 30.27
N ARG A 160 -11.22 26.18 31.14
CA ARG A 160 -11.14 26.60 32.56
C ARG A 160 -10.24 27.81 32.77
N ALA A 161 -9.36 28.13 31.82
CA ALA A 161 -8.52 29.30 31.89
C ALA A 161 -9.35 30.58 31.64
N PRO A 162 -8.94 31.73 32.20
CA PRO A 162 -9.54 33.00 31.82
C PRO A 162 -9.39 33.23 30.30
N ASN A 163 -10.38 33.89 29.70
CA ASN A 163 -10.41 34.15 28.26
C ASN A 163 -9.07 34.72 27.79
N LYS A 164 -8.45 34.04 26.83
CA LYS A 164 -7.16 34.41 26.28
C LYS A 164 -7.35 35.40 25.13
N THR A 165 -6.40 36.32 24.98
CA THR A 165 -6.39 37.23 23.82
C THR A 165 -5.82 36.50 22.59
N PHE A 166 -6.08 37.02 21.39
CA PHE A 166 -5.52 36.47 20.15
C PHE A 166 -3.98 36.36 20.18
N GLN A 167 -3.28 37.28 20.86
CA GLN A 167 -1.83 37.20 21.04
C GLN A 167 -1.41 35.99 21.89
N ASP A 168 -2.19 35.63 22.90
CA ASP A 168 -1.92 34.46 23.72
C ASP A 168 -2.15 33.16 22.94
N VAL A 169 -3.06 33.16 21.95
CA VAL A 169 -3.28 32.01 21.05
C VAL A 169 -2.05 31.75 20.18
N VAL A 170 -1.44 32.80 19.62
CA VAL A 170 -0.24 32.67 18.78
C VAL A 170 0.95 32.11 19.58
N GLN A 171 1.16 32.58 20.81
CA GLN A 171 2.22 32.06 21.68
C GLN A 171 2.01 30.58 22.05
N VAL A 172 0.75 30.16 22.25
CA VAL A 172 0.38 28.77 22.53
C VAL A 172 0.55 27.87 21.30
N LEU A 173 0.38 28.39 20.09
CA LEU A 173 0.63 27.65 18.85
C LEU A 173 2.12 27.45 18.55
N ASP A 174 2.96 28.41 18.96
CA ASP A 174 4.42 28.37 18.82
C ASP A 174 5.10 27.54 19.92
N ASP A 175 4.43 27.32 21.06
CA ASP A 175 4.93 26.49 22.15
C ASP A 175 4.62 25.00 21.90
N GLU A 176 5.67 24.21 21.71
CA GLU A 176 5.61 22.78 21.40
C GLU A 176 4.89 21.97 22.49
N ALA A 177 4.91 22.44 23.74
CA ALA A 177 4.19 21.82 24.86
C ALA A 177 2.66 22.07 24.83
N MET A 178 2.22 23.05 24.05
CA MET A 178 0.84 23.55 23.97
C MET A 178 0.10 23.14 22.69
N ASN A 179 0.73 22.32 21.85
CA ASN A 179 0.12 21.78 20.63
C ASN A 179 -0.11 20.24 20.74
N PRO A 180 -1.03 19.79 21.60
CA PRO A 180 -1.28 18.36 21.82
C PRO A 180 -1.77 17.64 20.55
N LEU A 181 -2.34 18.38 19.59
CA LEU A 181 -2.74 17.85 18.28
C LEU A 181 -1.55 17.46 17.41
N ARG A 182 -0.38 18.08 17.60
CA ARG A 182 0.86 17.70 16.90
C ARG A 182 1.33 16.32 17.34
N ASP A 183 1.37 16.06 18.64
CA ASP A 183 1.74 14.74 19.19
C ASP A 183 0.75 13.66 18.76
N PHE A 184 -0.54 13.95 18.82
CA PHE A 184 -1.57 13.03 18.32
C PHE A 184 -1.40 12.73 16.84
N SER A 185 -1.16 13.74 16.02
CA SER A 185 -0.95 13.56 14.57
C SER A 185 0.31 12.77 14.26
N ASN A 186 1.39 12.97 15.02
CA ASN A 186 2.62 12.19 14.91
C ASN A 186 2.40 10.74 15.31
N ALA A 187 1.67 10.50 16.41
CA ALA A 187 1.29 9.17 16.84
C ALA A 187 0.47 8.44 15.76
N CYS A 188 -0.50 9.14 15.14
CA CYS A 188 -1.31 8.61 14.05
C CYS A 188 -0.43 8.21 12.85
N ARG A 189 0.50 9.07 12.46
CA ARG A 189 1.43 8.81 11.35
C ARG A 189 2.29 7.58 11.63
N GLU A 190 2.77 7.44 12.85
CA GLU A 190 3.61 6.31 13.25
C GLU A 190 2.82 4.99 13.27
N GLU A 191 1.60 5.00 13.81
CA GLU A 191 0.74 3.81 13.78
C GLU A 191 0.44 3.35 12.35
N MET A 192 0.21 4.30 11.43
CA MET A 192 -0.04 4.00 10.01
C MET A 192 1.20 3.42 9.32
N ARG A 193 2.40 3.92 9.64
CA ARG A 193 3.66 3.35 9.11
C ARG A 193 3.92 1.94 9.61
N GLN A 194 3.76 1.69 10.91
CA GLN A 194 4.00 0.38 11.51
C GLN A 194 3.05 -0.70 11.01
N ARG A 195 1.89 -0.31 10.48
CA ARG A 195 0.88 -1.21 9.94
C ARG A 195 0.87 -1.27 8.41
N SER A 196 1.74 -0.51 7.73
CA SER A 196 1.97 -0.59 6.28
C SER A 196 2.57 -1.95 5.90
N PRO A 197 2.09 -2.61 4.81
CA PRO A 197 2.60 -3.92 4.37
C PRO A 197 4.06 -3.87 3.91
#